data_AF-A0A1G0E1T5-F1
#
_entry.id   AF-A0A1G0E1T5-F1
#
_cell.length_a   1.000
_cell.length_b   1.000
_cell.length_c   1.000
_cell.angle_alpha   90.00
_cell.angle_beta   90.00
_cell.angle_gamma   90.00
#
_symmetry.space_group_name_H-M   'P 1'
#
loop_
_entity.id
_entity.type
_entity.pdbx_description
1 polymer ?
#
loop_
_entity_poly.entity_id
_entity_poly.type
_entity_poly.pdbx_seq_one_letter_code
_entity_poly.pdbx_strand_id
1 'polypeptide(L)' 'MPVVAPDLGTGKYLELMGLDKKVEAGKMRFVLLKEIGRAVVHGEVPSDLLRQTLEACVHG' A
#
# COMPACT_ATOMS: atom_id res chain seq x y z
N MET A 1 -13.79 3.65 13.87
CA MET A 1 -12.44 3.63 13.26
C MET A 1 -12.43 4.58 12.07
N PRO A 2 -11.35 5.35 11.84
CA PRO A 2 -11.24 6.22 10.67
C PRO A 2 -10.97 5.39 9.41
N VAL A 3 -11.66 5.74 8.31
CA VAL A 3 -11.50 5.12 6.99
C VAL A 3 -10.79 6.03 5.99
N VAL A 4 -10.37 7.21 6.45
CA VAL A 4 -9.72 8.25 5.65
C VAL A 4 -8.33 8.48 6.24
N ALA A 5 -7.31 8.46 5.39
CA ALA A 5 -5.93 8.74 5.77
C ALA A 5 -5.66 10.25 5.73
N PRO A 6 -4.81 10.78 6.64
CA PRO A 6 -4.35 12.17 6.58
C PRO A 6 -3.42 12.38 5.37
N ASP A 7 -3.50 13.55 4.73
CA ASP A 7 -2.65 13.84 3.56
C ASP A 7 -1.19 14.08 3.96
N LEU A 8 -0.38 13.02 3.85
CA LEU A 8 1.07 13.06 4.02
C LEU A 8 1.81 13.13 2.67
N GLY A 9 1.08 13.09 1.55
CA GLY A 9 1.62 12.90 0.20
C GLY A 9 1.98 11.44 -0.11
N THR A 10 1.63 10.99 -1.32
CA THR A 10 1.90 9.61 -1.79
C THR A 10 3.36 9.21 -1.69
N GLY A 11 4.29 10.12 -2.00
CA GLY A 11 5.73 9.86 -1.91
C GLY A 11 6.19 9.49 -0.50
N LYS A 12 5.65 10.17 0.52
CA LYS A 12 5.98 9.91 1.92
C LYS A 12 5.42 8.58 2.40
N TYR A 13 4.22 8.22 1.95
CA TYR A 13 3.66 6.88 2.19
C TYR A 13 4.52 5.78 1.56
N LEU A 14 4.96 5.96 0.32
CA LEU A 14 5.82 4.99 -0.37
C LEU A 14 7.19 4.83 0.32
N GLU A 15 7.79 5.93 0.77
CA GLU A 15 9.05 5.93 1.51
C GLU A 15 8.90 5.15 2.83
N LEU A 16 7.86 5.45 3.61
CA LEU A 16 7.58 4.76 4.87
C LEU A 16 7.29 3.27 4.67
N MET A 17 6.56 2.89 3.62
CA MET A 17 6.31 1.49 3.29
C MET A 17 7.59 0.78 2.81
N GLY A 18 8.52 1.49 2.16
CA GLY A 18 9.81 0.96 1.71
C GLY A 18 10.77 0.61 2.85
N LEU A 19 10.55 1.20 4.03
CA LEU A 19 11.29 0.92 5.26
C LEU A 19 10.73 -0.30 6.03
N ASP A 20 9.59 -0.86 5.60
CA ASP A 20 8.98 -2.02 6.25
C ASP A 20 9.79 -3.32 6.00
N LYS A 21 9.94 -4.12 7.05
CA LYS A 21 10.74 -5.37 7.06
C LYS A 21 10.24 -6.45 6.09
N LYS A 22 9.09 -6.25 5.41
CA LYS A 22 8.57 -7.15 4.37
C LYS A 22 9.16 -6.96 2.97
N VAL A 23 10.20 -6.14 2.82
CA VAL A 23 11.02 -6.07 1.60
C VAL A 23 12.05 -7.20 1.60
N GLU A 24 11.75 -8.32 0.93
CA GLU A 24 12.77 -9.31 0.55
C GLU A 24 13.18 -9.05 -0.90
N ALA A 25 14.49 -8.95 -1.17
CA ALA A 25 15.07 -8.69 -2.49
C ALA A 25 14.60 -7.38 -3.20
N GLY A 26 14.22 -6.34 -2.43
CA GLY A 26 13.83 -5.04 -2.99
C GLY A 26 12.38 -4.94 -3.48
N LYS A 27 11.55 -5.97 -3.24
CA LYS A 27 10.13 -5.99 -3.63
C LYS A 27 9.22 -5.82 -2.41
N MET A 28 8.34 -4.83 -2.45
CA MET A 28 7.34 -4.57 -1.41
C MET A 28 6.24 -5.63 -1.46
N ARG A 29 5.93 -6.24 -0.31
CA ARG A 29 4.88 -7.26 -0.20
C ARG A 29 3.65 -6.72 0.50
N PHE A 30 2.51 -6.91 -0.14
CA PHE A 30 1.20 -6.49 0.36
C PHE A 30 0.36 -7.69 0.76
N VAL A 31 -0.44 -7.53 1.80
CA VAL A 31 -1.53 -8.46 2.11
C VAL A 31 -2.78 -7.90 1.44
N LEU A 32 -3.27 -8.60 0.42
CA LEU A 32 -4.46 -8.23 -0.34
C LEU A 32 -5.58 -9.23 -0.06
N LEU A 33 -6.83 -8.79 -0.23
CA LEU A 33 -7.99 -9.68 -0.14
C LEU A 33 -8.45 -10.00 -1.56
N LYS A 34 -8.40 -11.29 -1.94
CA LYS A 34 -8.93 -11.75 -3.24
C LYS A 34 -10.46 -11.86 -3.20
N GLU A 35 -10.97 -12.26 -2.04
CA GLU A 35 -12.38 -12.40 -1.71
C GLU A 35 -12.52 -12.28 -0.18
N ILE A 36 -13.74 -12.03 0.30
CA ILE A 36 -13.99 -11.95 1.75
C ILE A 36 -13.62 -13.30 2.39
N GLY A 37 -12.75 -13.25 3.39
CA GLY A 37 -12.23 -14.45 4.05
C GLY A 37 -10.99 -15.07 3.40
N ARG A 38 -10.49 -14.53 2.27
CA ARG A 38 -9.27 -15.01 1.60
C ARG A 38 -8.25 -13.91 1.38
N ALA A 39 -7.26 -13.88 2.26
CA ALA A 39 -6.08 -13.04 2.11
C ALA A 39 -4.99 -13.74 1.29
N VAL A 40 -4.27 -12.97 0.48
CA VAL A 40 -3.09 -13.40 -0.28
C VAL A 40 -1.95 -12.41 -0.07
N VAL A 41 -0.71 -12.91 -0.04
CA VAL A 41 0.47 -12.06 -0.04
C VAL A 41 0.91 -11.85 -1.49
N HIS A 42 1.00 -10.61 -1.93
CA HIS A 42 1.39 -10.25 -3.29
C HIS A 42 2.64 -9.36 -3.27
N GLY A 43 3.68 -9.77 -3.99
CA GLY A 43 4.98 -9.08 -3.99
C GLY A 43 5.27 -8.21 -5.21
N GLU A 44 4.39 -8.21 -6.21
CA GLU A 44 4.56 -7.44 -7.45
C GLU A 44 3.31 -6.58 -7.69
N VAL A 45 3.17 -5.52 -6.91
CA VAL A 45 2.12 -4.51 -7.15
C VAL A 45 2.74 -3.37 -7.97
N PRO A 46 2.17 -3.02 -9.15
CA PRO A 46 2.65 -1.89 -9.94
C PRO A 46 2.61 -0.58 -9.15
N SER A 47 3.68 0.21 -9.22
CA SER A 47 3.82 1.46 -8.47
C SER A 47 2.72 2.48 -8.79
N ASP A 48 2.26 2.54 -10.04
CA ASP A 48 1.20 3.46 -10.47
C ASP A 48 -0.15 3.12 -9.84
N LEU A 49 -0.50 1.83 -9.77
CA LEU A 49 -1.73 1.38 -9.11
C LEU A 49 -1.69 1.63 -7.61
N LEU A 50 -0.51 1.43 -6.99
CA LEU A 50 -0.31 1.74 -5.58
C LEU A 50 -0.49 3.24 -5.29
N ARG A 51 0.06 4.11 -6.15
CA ARG A 51 -0.11 5.57 -6.05
C ARG A 51 -1.58 5.96 -6.16
N GLN A 52 -2.29 5.47 -7.17
CA GLN A 52 -3.73 5.74 -7.35
C GLN A 52 -4.56 5.28 -6.15
N THR A 53 -4.22 4.12 -5.57
CA THR A 53 -4.90 3.58 -4.39
C THR A 53 -4.65 4.46 -3.16
N LEU A 54 -3.40 4.91 -2.97
CA LEU A 54 -3.07 5.85 -1.91
C LEU A 54 -3.87 7.14 -2.09
N GLU A 55 -3.84 7.76 -3.27
CA GLU A 55 -4.59 8.97 -3.61
C GLU A 55 -6.09 8.84 -3.35
N ALA A 56 -6.70 7.71 -3.67
CA ALA A 56 -8.12 7.47 -3.40
C ALA A 56 -8.47 7.38 -1.91
N CYS A 57 -7.49 7.03 -1.06
CA CYS A 57 -7.67 6.83 0.38
C CYS A 57 -7.26 8.04 1.23
N VAL A 58 -6.55 9.01 0.65
CA VAL A 58 -6.30 10.33 1.25
C VAL A 58 -7.39 11.30 0.80
N HIS A 59 -7.95 12.07 1.73
CA HIS A 59 -8.87 13.15 1.39
C HIS A 59 -8.11 14.47 1.29
N GLY A 60 -8.57 15.32 0.37
CA GLY A 60 -8.40 16.77 0.42
C GLY A 60 -9.32 17.42 1.45
#